data_AF-A0A846HES0-F1
#
_entry.id   AF-A0A846HES0-F1
#
_cell.length_a   1.000
_cell.length_b   1.000
_cell.length_c   1.000
_cell.angle_alpha   90.00
_cell.angle_beta   90.00
_cell.angle_gamma   90.00
#
_symmetry.space_group_name_H-M   'P 1'
#
loop_
_entity.id
_entity.type
_entity.pdbx_description
1 polymer ?
#
loop_
_entity_poly.entity_id
_entity_poly.type
_entity_poly.pdbx_seq_one_letter_code
_entity_poly.pdbx_strand_id
1 'polypeptide(L)'
;MRSQECAARYRGFCKKYKPKPKPERSYHWGSKLLPKVVKGKGKNKTSPGQMRLPWDDWEVADSEVREVAEQFVTANCYDPKIAAQFFNDACQ
;
A
#
# COMPACT_ATOMS: atom_id res chain seq x y z
N MET A 1 22.24 5.16 -49.25
CA MET A 1 22.90 3.88 -48.88
C MET A 1 23.19 3.70 -47.39
N ARG A 2 23.51 4.73 -46.59
CA ARG A 2 23.97 4.54 -45.19
C ARG A 2 22.92 4.03 -44.17
N SER A 3 21.63 4.31 -44.40
CA SER A 3 20.54 3.94 -43.47
C SER A 3 20.21 2.43 -43.52
N GLN A 4 20.21 1.84 -44.71
CA GLN A 4 19.88 0.41 -44.88
C GLN A 4 20.96 -0.50 -44.28
N GLU A 5 22.23 -0.13 -44.42
CA GLU A 5 23.35 -0.84 -43.81
C GLU A 5 23.29 -0.80 -42.27
N CYS A 6 22.98 0.38 -41.70
CA CYS A 6 22.76 0.54 -40.27
C CYS A 6 21.61 -0.35 -39.76
N ALA A 7 20.47 -0.34 -40.48
CA ALA A 7 19.32 -1.18 -40.15
C ALA A 7 19.64 -2.68 -40.23
N ALA A 8 20.43 -3.12 -41.23
CA ALA A 8 20.85 -4.50 -41.36
C ALA A 8 21.73 -4.96 -40.20
N ARG A 9 22.69 -4.11 -39.77
CA ARG A 9 23.53 -4.38 -38.59
C ARG A 9 22.72 -4.46 -37.31
N TYR A 10 21.77 -3.54 -37.11
CA TYR A 10 20.90 -3.54 -35.94
C TYR A 10 20.01 -4.79 -35.88
N ARG A 11 19.41 -5.20 -37.00
CA ARG A 11 18.65 -6.46 -37.10
C ARG A 11 19.52 -7.68 -36.75
N GLY A 12 20.77 -7.68 -37.19
CA GLY A 12 21.74 -8.72 -36.84
C GLY A 12 22.06 -8.76 -35.34
N PHE A 13 22.17 -7.60 -34.70
CA PHE A 13 22.33 -7.47 -33.25
C PHE A 13 21.10 -8.02 -32.50
N CYS A 14 19.88 -7.62 -32.88
CA CYS A 14 18.65 -8.09 -32.24
C CYS A 14 18.50 -9.62 -32.28
N LYS A 15 18.89 -10.27 -33.39
CA LYS A 15 18.88 -11.74 -33.51
C LYS A 15 19.87 -12.43 -32.56
N LYS A 16 20.99 -11.78 -32.26
CA LYS A 16 22.05 -12.32 -31.39
C LYS A 16 21.86 -11.93 -29.92
N TYR A 17 21.11 -10.89 -29.65
CA TYR A 17 20.88 -10.39 -28.30
C TYR A 17 20.06 -11.39 -27.49
N LYS A 18 20.68 -11.94 -26.44
CA LYS A 18 20.03 -12.75 -25.42
C LYS A 18 20.06 -11.97 -24.10
N PRO A 19 18.93 -11.44 -23.62
CA PRO A 19 18.88 -10.78 -22.32
C PRO A 19 19.37 -11.77 -21.26
N LYS A 20 20.41 -11.41 -20.51
CA LYS A 20 20.76 -12.16 -19.31
C LYS A 20 19.66 -11.93 -18.28
N PRO A 21 19.14 -12.98 -17.60
CA PRO A 21 18.21 -12.76 -16.52
C PRO A 21 18.87 -11.86 -15.49
N LYS A 22 18.12 -10.89 -14.98
CA LYS A 22 18.58 -10.06 -13.87
C LYS A 22 18.92 -11.02 -12.72
N PRO A 23 20.15 -10.97 -12.15
CA PRO A 23 20.43 -11.77 -10.98
C PRO A 23 19.43 -11.39 -9.90
N GLU A 24 18.83 -12.40 -9.26
CA GLU A 24 17.98 -12.20 -8.11
C GLU A 24 18.81 -11.62 -6.96
N ARG A 25 18.89 -10.29 -6.91
CA ARG A 25 19.41 -9.60 -5.73
C ARG A 25 18.34 -9.65 -4.66
N SER A 26 18.31 -10.72 -3.88
CA SER A 26 17.49 -10.77 -2.68
C SER A 26 18.18 -9.96 -1.58
N TYR A 27 17.68 -8.76 -1.32
CA TYR A 27 18.08 -8.07 -0.11
C TYR A 27 17.28 -8.66 1.07
N HIS A 28 17.95 -9.41 1.93
CA HIS A 28 17.34 -10.05 3.10
C HIS A 28 16.87 -9.05 4.19
N TRP A 29 16.84 -7.74 3.90
CA TRP A 29 16.32 -6.74 4.84
C TRP A 29 14.86 -7.04 5.17
N GLY A 30 14.03 -7.37 4.17
CA GLY A 30 12.61 -7.61 4.35
C GLY A 30 12.35 -8.84 5.21
N SER A 31 12.99 -9.96 4.87
CA SER A 31 12.87 -11.21 5.62
C SER A 31 13.47 -11.13 7.04
N LYS A 32 14.47 -10.26 7.28
CA LYS A 32 15.11 -10.10 8.60
C LYS A 32 14.43 -9.05 9.49
N LEU A 33 13.86 -8.00 8.90
CA LEU A 33 13.30 -6.85 9.62
C LEU A 33 11.80 -7.00 9.86
N LEU A 34 11.03 -7.40 8.84
CA LEU A 34 9.57 -7.45 8.92
C LEU A 34 9.06 -8.38 10.03
N PRO A 35 9.62 -9.59 10.26
CA PRO A 35 9.18 -10.43 11.38
C PRO A 35 9.37 -9.79 12.75
N LYS A 36 10.32 -8.85 12.90
CA LYS A 36 10.57 -8.13 14.16
C LYS A 36 9.60 -6.98 14.36
N VAL A 37 9.22 -6.30 13.28
CA VAL A 37 8.24 -5.20 13.31
C VAL A 37 6.83 -5.75 13.54
N VAL A 38 6.43 -6.80 12.82
CA VAL A 38 5.07 -7.37 12.91
C VAL A 38 4.81 -8.07 14.24
N LYS A 39 5.82 -8.68 14.86
CA LYS A 39 5.72 -9.30 16.20
C LYS A 39 5.77 -8.29 17.35
N GLY A 40 6.16 -7.04 17.08
CA GLY A 40 6.22 -5.95 18.05
C GLY A 40 4.88 -5.28 18.32
N LYS A 41 3.79 -6.05 18.50
CA LYS A 41 2.46 -5.54 18.91
C LYS A 41 2.41 -5.03 20.36
N GLY A 42 3.54 -4.63 20.94
CA GLY A 42 3.59 -3.89 22.19
C GLY A 42 3.59 -2.40 21.86
N LYS A 43 2.75 -1.61 22.55
CA LYS A 43 2.67 -0.14 22.42
C LYS A 43 4.04 0.45 22.05
N ASN A 44 4.18 0.90 20.80
CA ASN A 44 5.42 1.48 20.31
C ASN A 44 5.77 2.64 21.22
N LYS A 45 6.77 2.47 22.09
CA LYS A 45 7.30 3.58 22.88
C LYS A 45 7.85 4.56 21.86
N THR A 46 7.34 5.79 21.87
CA THR A 46 7.82 6.87 21.01
C THR A 46 9.32 7.02 21.28
N SER A 47 10.15 6.84 20.25
CA SER A 47 11.59 7.03 20.39
C SER A 47 11.87 8.50 20.70
N PRO A 48 12.90 8.82 21.52
CA PRO A 48 13.27 10.21 21.78
C PRO A 48 13.50 10.97 20.46
N GLY A 49 12.74 12.05 20.24
CA GLY A 49 12.81 12.87 19.02
C GLY A 49 11.82 12.51 17.91
N GLN A 50 11.03 11.43 18.05
CA GLN A 50 9.94 11.15 17.10
C GLN A 50 8.79 12.15 17.34
N MET A 51 8.52 13.00 16.34
CA MET A 51 7.36 13.89 16.36
C MET A 51 6.06 13.09 16.21
N ARG A 52 5.00 13.53 16.89
CA ARG A 52 3.65 13.02 16.65
C ARG A 52 3.18 13.44 15.27
N LEU A 53 2.46 12.54 14.60
CA LEU A 53 1.78 12.86 13.35
C LEU A 53 0.54 13.73 13.66
N PRO A 54 0.16 14.66 12.77
CA PRO A 54 -1.02 15.51 12.96
C PRO A 54 -2.34 14.75 13.15
N TRP A 55 -2.38 13.47 12.76
CA TRP A 55 -3.54 12.57 12.90
C TRP A 55 -3.35 11.51 14.00
N ASP A 56 -2.28 11.60 14.81
CA ASP A 56 -2.12 10.73 15.98
C ASP A 56 -3.20 11.03 17.04
N ASP A 57 -3.62 12.29 17.13
CA ASP A 57 -4.73 12.76 17.98
C ASP A 57 -6.02 12.92 17.13
N TRP A 58 -6.31 11.97 16.22
CA TRP A 58 -7.54 12.00 15.43
C TRP A 58 -8.76 11.95 16.36
N GLU A 59 -9.47 13.07 16.46
CA GLU A 59 -10.71 13.19 17.22
C GLU A 59 -11.74 12.22 16.62
N VAL A 60 -12.02 11.14 17.34
CA VAL A 60 -12.93 10.04 16.93
C VAL A 60 -14.39 10.50 16.80
N ALA A 61 -14.70 11.73 17.21
CA ALA A 61 -16.06 12.21 17.42
C ALA A 61 -16.51 13.33 16.47
N ASP A 62 -15.99 13.38 15.23
CA ASP A 62 -16.64 14.23 14.23
C ASP A 62 -17.92 13.54 13.72
N SER A 63 -19.06 14.01 14.23
CA SER A 63 -20.38 13.49 13.87
C SER A 63 -20.66 13.62 12.38
N GLU A 64 -20.10 14.64 11.72
CA GLU A 64 -20.26 14.85 10.27
C GLU A 64 -19.63 13.69 9.49
N VAL A 65 -18.40 13.31 9.84
CA VAL A 65 -17.69 12.20 9.18
C VAL A 65 -18.46 10.89 9.33
N ARG A 66 -19.05 10.65 10.50
CA ARG A 66 -19.86 9.45 10.76
C ARG A 66 -21.13 9.45 9.92
N GLU A 67 -21.88 10.54 9.89
CA GLU A 67 -23.12 10.67 9.13
C GLU A 67 -22.88 10.48 7.63
N VAL A 68 -21.84 11.11 7.09
CA VAL A 68 -21.45 10.97 5.67
C VAL A 68 -21.02 9.54 5.36
N ALA A 69 -20.25 8.90 6.24
CA ALA A 69 -19.84 7.52 6.05
C ALA A 69 -21.03 6.55 6.08
N GLU A 70 -21.98 6.75 6.99
CA GLU A 70 -23.22 5.97 7.07
C GLU A 70 -24.05 6.12 5.79
N GLN A 71 -24.22 7.34 5.29
CA GLN A 71 -24.93 7.60 4.04
C GLN A 71 -24.24 6.91 2.86
N PHE A 72 -22.91 7.02 2.75
CA PHE A 72 -22.14 6.41 1.68
C PHE A 72 -22.23 4.88 1.70
N VAL A 73 -22.04 4.27 2.87
CA VAL A 73 -22.10 2.81 3.01
C VAL A 73 -23.51 2.31 2.73
N THR A 74 -24.55 2.95 3.28
CA THR A 74 -25.94 2.56 3.04
C THR A 74 -26.31 2.65 1.56
N ALA A 75 -25.85 3.70 0.85
CA ALA A 75 -26.13 3.89 -0.57
C ALA A 75 -25.42 2.88 -1.49
N ASN A 76 -24.26 2.34 -1.07
CA ASN A 76 -23.42 1.49 -1.92
C ASN A 76 -23.32 0.03 -1.46
N CYS A 77 -23.88 -0.31 -0.29
CA CYS A 77 -23.82 -1.67 0.24
C CYS A 77 -24.71 -2.63 -0.56
N TYR A 78 -24.34 -3.91 -0.53
CA TYR A 78 -25.11 -4.98 -1.17
C TYR A 78 -26.39 -5.34 -0.38
N ASP A 79 -26.33 -5.30 0.96
CA ASP A 79 -27.47 -5.50 1.85
C ASP A 79 -27.50 -4.42 2.96
N PRO A 80 -28.49 -3.51 2.94
CA PRO A 80 -28.63 -2.45 3.94
C PRO A 80 -28.81 -2.95 5.37
N LYS A 81 -29.40 -4.14 5.58
CA LYS A 81 -29.63 -4.69 6.93
C LYS A 81 -28.34 -5.12 7.59
N ILE A 82 -27.40 -5.63 6.79
CA ILE A 82 -26.06 -6.00 7.26
C ILE A 82 -25.22 -4.73 7.49
N ALA A 83 -25.29 -3.77 6.57
CA ALA A 83 -24.58 -2.49 6.70
C ALA A 83 -24.98 -1.71 7.97
N ALA A 84 -26.28 -1.65 8.26
CA ALA A 84 -26.80 -0.94 9.44
C ALA A 84 -26.26 -1.52 10.77
N GLN A 85 -25.92 -2.81 10.83
CA GLN A 85 -25.37 -3.42 12.05
C GLN A 85 -24.03 -2.82 12.46
N PHE A 86 -23.23 -2.33 11.52
CA PHE A 86 -21.92 -1.73 11.81
C PHE A 86 -22.01 -0.31 12.40
N PHE A 87 -23.18 0.33 12.33
CA PHE A 87 -23.40 1.68 12.86
C PHE A 87 -24.19 1.70 14.17
N ASN A 88 -24.70 0.54 14.62
CA ASN A 88 -25.51 0.40 15.84
C ASN A 88 -24.69 0.32 17.15
N ASP A 89 -23.37 0.17 17.09
CA ASP A 89 -22.51 -0.04 18.28
C ASP A 89 -22.16 1.24 19.05
N ALA A 90 -22.94 2.31 18.93
CA ALA A 90 -22.69 3.57 19.63
C ALA A 90 -23.50 3.72 20.92
N CYS A 91 -23.16 2.90 21.91
CA CYS A 91 -23.22 3.28 23.32
C CYS A 91 -22.43 2.26 24.16
N GLN A 92 -21.13 2.48 24.31
CA GLN A 92 -20.34 2.15 25.50
C GLN A 92 -19.08 3.01 25.56
#